data_AF-A0A950H030-F1
#
_entry.id   AF-A0A950H030-F1
#
_cell.length_a   1.000
_cell.length_b   1.000
_cell.length_c   1.000
_cell.angle_alpha   90.00
_cell.angle_beta   90.00
_cell.angle_gamma   90.00
#
_symmetry.space_group_name_H-M   'P 1'
#
loop_
_entity.id
_entity.type
_entity.pdbx_description
1 polymer ?
#
loop_
_entity_poly.entity_id
_entity_poly.type
_entity_poly.pdbx_seq_one_letter_code
_entity_poly.pdbx_strand_id
1 'polypeptide(L)'
;LRFRVESLLESADLSTAEGRARAAGHALDVVAEHPDDLVRDEYLMEIADRCHFEPQRLRDRLEELRRAPRPARPPGPSPRTDRGAGERSNGTAPSDGCSDGSGRRAGVGSPPRREFRPGLEALRLAVHRPEEMSGRLEALLFEDDVQRAAFAALMDAETLREAIDGAAPEVADLLVRISVEQPLPGSDPDEVVDHLVRVAAAREIARLEAASRSSESARSERAEGVALLHALDDSISPAEAREGLVAWLVVRAGKKHEEPGA
;
A
#
# COMPACT_ATOMS: atom_id res chain seq x y z
N LEU A 1 11.73 3.27 -12.52
CA LEU A 1 12.98 2.57 -12.13
C LEU A 1 13.97 3.54 -11.49
N ARG A 2 14.32 4.63 -12.18
CA ARG A 2 15.16 5.75 -11.72
C ARG A 2 15.02 6.10 -10.24
N PHE A 3 13.83 6.53 -9.83
CA PHE A 3 13.53 6.93 -8.45
C PHE A 3 13.85 5.85 -7.41
N ARG A 4 13.60 4.55 -7.72
CA ARG A 4 13.91 3.45 -6.79
C ARG A 4 15.40 3.20 -6.65
N VAL A 5 16.16 3.36 -7.74
CA VAL A 5 17.63 3.25 -7.73
C VAL A 5 18.23 4.45 -6.99
N GLU A 6 17.77 5.67 -7.30
CA GLU A 6 18.20 6.91 -6.65
C GLU A 6 17.92 6.90 -5.13
N SER A 7 16.69 6.59 -4.70
CA SER A 7 16.35 6.53 -3.27
C SER A 7 17.13 5.45 -2.50
N LEU A 8 17.45 4.33 -3.16
CA LEU A 8 18.26 3.27 -2.54
C LEU A 8 19.72 3.69 -2.38
N LEU A 9 20.28 4.38 -3.37
CA LEU A 9 21.64 4.91 -3.31
C LEU A 9 21.76 6.10 -2.34
N GLU A 10 20.70 6.88 -2.15
CA GLU A 10 20.64 7.99 -1.19
C GLU A 10 20.48 7.56 0.27
N SER A 11 19.75 6.46 0.51
CA SER A 11 19.55 5.91 1.85
C SER A 11 20.71 5.03 2.33
N ALA A 12 21.60 4.61 1.43
CA ALA A 12 22.74 3.78 1.76
C ALA A 12 23.95 4.61 2.23
N ASP A 13 24.68 4.09 3.22
CA ASP A 13 25.95 4.68 3.63
C ASP A 13 27.08 4.37 2.62
N LEU A 14 27.28 5.26 1.66
CA LEU A 14 28.31 5.12 0.64
C LEU A 14 29.73 5.46 1.13
N SER A 15 29.87 5.95 2.38
CA SER A 15 31.19 6.27 2.95
C SER A 15 32.02 5.01 3.25
N THR A 16 31.37 3.87 3.45
CA THR A 16 32.01 2.58 3.75
C THR A 16 32.05 1.64 2.54
N ALA A 17 33.10 0.83 2.42
CA ALA A 17 33.21 -0.15 1.33
C ALA A 17 32.08 -1.19 1.37
N GLU A 18 31.66 -1.58 2.59
CA GLU A 18 30.56 -2.51 2.81
C GLU A 18 29.21 -1.89 2.45
N GLY A 19 28.98 -0.62 2.82
CA GLY A 19 27.75 0.09 2.46
C GLY A 19 27.61 0.31 0.96
N ARG A 20 28.70 0.66 0.25
CA ARG A 20 28.72 0.71 -1.22
C ARG A 20 28.43 -0.64 -1.87
N ALA A 21 29.01 -1.73 -1.36
CA ALA A 21 28.78 -3.07 -1.89
C ALA A 21 27.32 -3.52 -1.73
N ARG A 22 26.69 -3.24 -0.58
CA ARG A 22 25.26 -3.51 -0.37
C ARG A 22 24.37 -2.65 -1.26
N ALA A 23 24.68 -1.36 -1.37
CA ALA A 23 23.94 -0.43 -2.23
C ALA A 23 23.96 -0.86 -3.70
N ALA A 24 25.15 -1.20 -4.22
CA ALA A 24 25.31 -1.68 -5.58
C ALA A 24 24.55 -3.00 -5.83
N GLY A 25 24.60 -3.95 -4.89
CA GLY A 25 23.88 -5.23 -5.01
C GLY A 25 22.36 -5.03 -5.09
N HIS A 26 21.80 -4.23 -4.19
CA HIS A 26 20.36 -3.96 -4.20
C HIS A 26 19.91 -3.12 -5.40
N ALA A 27 20.73 -2.18 -5.86
CA ALA A 27 20.45 -1.42 -7.06
C ALA A 27 20.45 -2.32 -8.30
N LEU A 28 21.39 -3.28 -8.39
CA LEU A 28 21.42 -4.27 -9.48
C LEU A 28 20.20 -5.20 -9.47
N ASP A 29 19.70 -5.62 -8.29
CA ASP A 29 18.46 -6.42 -8.19
C ASP A 29 17.27 -5.69 -8.79
N VAL A 30 17.19 -4.36 -8.60
CA VAL A 30 16.15 -3.50 -9.17
C VAL A 30 16.36 -3.32 -10.69
N VAL A 31 17.59 -3.04 -11.12
CA VAL A 31 17.93 -2.87 -12.55
C VAL A 31 17.65 -4.14 -13.35
N ALA A 32 17.83 -5.33 -12.77
CA ALA A 32 17.57 -6.62 -13.41
C ALA A 32 16.11 -6.81 -13.86
N GLU A 33 15.15 -6.11 -13.23
CA GLU A 33 13.72 -6.21 -13.53
C GLU A 33 13.29 -5.37 -14.75
N HIS A 34 14.16 -4.51 -15.28
CA HIS A 34 13.79 -3.64 -16.40
C HIS A 34 13.80 -4.39 -17.76
N PRO A 35 12.78 -4.18 -18.62
CA PRO A 35 12.66 -4.91 -19.89
C PRO A 35 13.61 -4.42 -20.98
N ASP A 36 14.03 -3.15 -20.93
CA ASP A 36 14.94 -2.54 -21.91
C ASP A 36 16.40 -2.71 -21.49
N ASP A 37 17.25 -3.22 -22.38
CA ASP A 37 18.67 -3.48 -22.13
C ASP A 37 19.52 -2.19 -22.12
N LEU A 38 19.19 -1.18 -22.94
CA LEU A 38 19.92 0.09 -23.04
C LEU A 38 19.70 0.95 -21.79
N VAL A 39 18.46 1.02 -21.33
CA VAL A 39 18.11 1.76 -20.10
C VAL A 39 18.78 1.12 -18.86
N ARG A 40 19.03 -0.19 -18.87
CA ARG A 40 19.76 -0.85 -17.79
C ARG A 40 21.24 -0.55 -17.80
N ASP A 41 21.86 -0.47 -18.98
CA ASP A 41 23.27 -0.06 -19.08
C ASP A 41 23.43 1.41 -18.63
N GLU A 42 22.46 2.28 -18.90
CA GLU A 42 22.42 3.66 -18.37
C GLU A 42 22.44 3.69 -16.83
N TYR A 43 21.52 2.96 -16.17
CA TYR A 43 21.50 2.90 -14.70
C TYR A 43 22.70 2.15 -14.12
N LEU A 44 23.24 1.15 -14.83
CA LEU A 44 24.44 0.44 -14.41
C LEU A 44 25.66 1.37 -14.40
N MET A 45 25.80 2.23 -15.41
CA MET A 45 26.85 3.24 -15.47
C MET A 45 26.72 4.26 -14.32
N GLU A 46 25.51 4.66 -13.97
CA GLU A 46 25.23 5.55 -12.83
C GLU A 46 25.59 4.89 -11.48
N ILE A 47 25.23 3.63 -11.29
CA ILE A 47 25.56 2.85 -10.09
C ILE A 47 27.08 2.65 -9.97
N ALA A 48 27.77 2.39 -11.09
CA ALA A 48 29.22 2.21 -11.14
C ALA A 48 29.95 3.48 -10.66
N ASP A 49 29.52 4.65 -11.14
CA ASP A 49 30.09 5.93 -10.77
C ASP A 49 29.87 6.25 -9.28
N ARG A 50 28.64 6.07 -8.80
CA ARG A 50 28.23 6.45 -7.44
C ARG A 50 28.69 5.48 -6.35
N CYS A 51 28.80 4.18 -6.65
CA CYS A 51 29.33 3.17 -5.73
C CYS A 51 30.83 2.90 -5.94
N HIS A 52 31.47 3.58 -6.90
CA HIS A 52 32.88 3.43 -7.28
C HIS A 52 33.28 1.98 -7.62
N PHE A 53 32.46 1.29 -8.43
CA PHE A 53 32.75 -0.06 -8.92
C PHE A 53 33.13 -0.06 -10.39
N GLU A 54 33.93 -1.05 -10.80
CA GLU A 54 34.27 -1.26 -12.21
C GLU A 54 33.02 -1.67 -13.00
N PRO A 55 32.64 -0.95 -14.09
CA PRO A 55 31.41 -1.22 -14.83
C PRO A 55 31.30 -2.64 -15.36
N GLN A 56 32.42 -3.22 -15.80
CA GLN A 56 32.43 -4.58 -16.35
C GLN A 56 32.03 -5.63 -15.31
N ARG A 57 32.47 -5.46 -14.04
CA ARG A 57 32.09 -6.38 -12.95
C ARG A 57 30.61 -6.30 -12.61
N LEU A 58 30.01 -5.12 -12.71
CA LEU A 58 28.57 -4.95 -12.49
C LEU A 58 27.76 -5.57 -13.63
N ARG A 59 28.25 -5.52 -14.87
CA ARG A 59 27.61 -6.19 -16.03
C ARG A 59 27.62 -7.70 -15.87
N ASP A 60 28.77 -8.27 -15.54
CA ASP A 60 28.89 -9.72 -15.30
C ASP A 60 27.94 -10.16 -14.17
N ARG A 61 27.84 -9.36 -13.10
CA ARG A 61 26.94 -9.63 -11.98
C ARG A 61 25.46 -9.49 -12.35
N LEU A 62 25.10 -8.51 -13.18
CA LEU A 62 23.73 -8.34 -13.68
C LEU A 62 23.31 -9.50 -14.57
N GLU A 63 24.21 -9.99 -15.44
CA GLU A 63 23.96 -11.19 -16.26
C GLU A 63 23.77 -12.44 -15.40
N GLU A 64 24.57 -12.62 -14.34
CA GLU A 64 24.39 -13.72 -13.37
C GLU A 64 23.01 -13.68 -12.72
N LEU A 65 22.54 -12.51 -12.27
CA LEU A 65 21.22 -12.33 -11.67
C LEU A 65 20.08 -12.66 -12.63
N ARG A 66 20.25 -12.36 -13.94
CA ARG A 66 19.26 -12.70 -14.97
C ARG A 66 19.27 -14.18 -15.35
N ARG A 67 20.44 -14.83 -15.34
CA ARG A 67 20.59 -16.25 -15.70
C ARG A 67 20.20 -17.18 -14.55
N ALA A 68 20.28 -16.73 -13.30
CA ALA A 68 19.91 -17.54 -12.15
C ALA A 68 18.38 -17.76 -12.09
N PRO A 69 17.88 -19.00 -12.15
CA PRO A 69 16.47 -19.27 -11.82
C PRO A 69 16.25 -18.92 -10.35
N ARG A 70 15.23 -18.07 -10.05
CA ARG A 70 14.90 -17.66 -8.67
C ARG A 70 14.77 -18.92 -7.78
N PRO A 71 15.63 -19.13 -6.77
CA PRO A 71 15.43 -20.22 -5.83
C PRO A 71 14.14 -19.95 -5.05
N ALA A 72 13.24 -20.94 -5.01
CA ALA A 72 12.05 -20.89 -4.20
C ALA A 72 12.45 -20.61 -2.74
N ARG A 73 11.89 -19.53 -2.19
CA ARG A 73 12.14 -19.09 -0.81
C ARG A 73 11.84 -20.24 0.17
N PRO A 74 12.80 -20.67 1.00
CA PRO A 74 12.53 -21.69 2.00
C PRO A 74 11.56 -21.16 3.07
N PRO A 75 10.70 -22.01 3.66
CA PRO A 75 9.78 -21.60 4.70
C PRO A 75 10.56 -21.08 5.93
N GLY A 76 10.14 -19.94 6.45
CA GLY A 76 10.76 -19.28 7.61
C GLY A 76 10.64 -20.12 8.91
N PRO A 77 11.50 -19.85 9.91
CA PRO A 77 11.67 -20.71 11.07
C PRO A 77 10.45 -20.66 12.00
N SER A 78 9.86 -21.82 12.29
CA SER A 78 8.90 -22.00 13.37
C SER A 78 9.61 -22.24 14.71
N PRO A 79 8.98 -21.93 15.87
CA PRO A 79 9.65 -21.90 17.16
C PRO A 79 10.00 -23.30 17.65
N ARG A 80 11.14 -23.37 18.34
CA ARG A 80 11.76 -24.55 18.94
C ARG A 80 10.76 -25.44 19.70
N THR A 81 10.70 -26.72 19.33
CA THR A 81 10.48 -27.79 20.29
C THR A 81 11.58 -28.84 20.11
N ASP A 82 12.23 -29.17 21.21
CA ASP A 82 13.37 -30.05 21.33
C ASP A 82 12.91 -31.51 21.37
N ARG A 83 13.18 -32.28 20.32
CA ARG A 83 13.58 -33.71 20.39
C ARG A 83 13.70 -34.40 19.03
N GLY A 84 14.88 -34.98 18.78
CA GLY A 84 15.00 -36.39 18.34
C GLY A 84 15.02 -36.72 16.84
N ALA A 85 16.23 -36.78 16.29
CA ALA A 85 16.82 -37.82 15.40
C ALA A 85 15.94 -38.72 14.49
N GLY A 86 16.33 -38.82 13.21
CA GLY A 86 16.02 -39.92 12.28
C GLY A 86 15.76 -39.42 10.84
N GLU A 87 16.77 -39.18 9.99
CA GLU A 87 17.31 -40.11 8.98
C GLU A 87 16.30 -40.70 7.96
N ARG A 88 16.59 -40.46 6.65
CA ARG A 88 16.30 -41.24 5.41
C ARG A 88 15.24 -40.73 4.40
N SER A 89 15.77 -40.10 3.34
CA SER A 89 15.75 -40.50 1.90
C SER A 89 14.47 -40.76 1.07
N ASN A 90 14.58 -40.32 -0.19
CA ASN A 90 13.81 -40.57 -1.43
C ASN A 90 12.50 -39.79 -1.59
N GLY A 91 12.15 -39.20 -2.72
CA GLY A 91 12.61 -39.34 -4.11
C GLY A 91 11.38 -39.24 -5.02
N THR A 92 11.56 -38.70 -6.24
CA THR A 92 10.66 -38.82 -7.41
C THR A 92 9.60 -37.72 -7.62
N ALA A 93 9.85 -36.90 -8.65
CA ALA A 93 8.85 -36.23 -9.46
C ALA A 93 8.31 -37.21 -10.54
N PRO A 94 7.11 -36.95 -11.10
CA PRO A 94 7.10 -36.34 -12.43
C PRO A 94 6.03 -35.25 -12.62
N SER A 95 6.31 -34.42 -13.63
CA SER A 95 5.48 -33.40 -14.26
C SER A 95 4.31 -33.99 -15.06
N ASP A 96 3.18 -33.29 -15.11
CA ASP A 96 2.53 -32.85 -16.36
C ASP A 96 1.28 -31.97 -16.14
N GLY A 97 1.28 -30.80 -16.81
CA GLY A 97 0.18 -30.25 -17.61
C GLY A 97 -1.18 -29.89 -17.00
N CYS A 98 -1.44 -28.57 -16.97
CA CYS A 98 -2.60 -27.86 -17.55
C CYS A 98 -3.22 -26.77 -16.65
N SER A 99 -3.16 -25.58 -17.21
CA SER A 99 -3.79 -24.30 -16.90
C SER A 99 -5.31 -24.39 -16.76
N ASP A 100 -5.89 -23.73 -15.75
CA ASP A 100 -6.77 -22.56 -15.98
C ASP A 100 -7.01 -21.77 -14.67
N GLY A 101 -7.40 -20.52 -14.83
CA GLY A 101 -7.23 -19.40 -13.92
C GLY A 101 -7.86 -19.48 -12.52
N SER A 102 -7.10 -19.01 -11.53
CA SER A 102 -7.55 -18.08 -10.47
C SER A 102 -6.45 -18.00 -9.40
N GLY A 103 -5.75 -16.87 -9.33
CA GLY A 103 -4.59 -16.71 -8.45
C GLY A 103 -4.41 -15.27 -8.01
N ARG A 104 -5.31 -14.83 -7.14
CA ARG A 104 -5.17 -13.63 -6.31
C ARG A 104 -3.78 -13.52 -5.65
N ARG A 105 -3.27 -12.28 -5.68
CA ARG A 105 -2.49 -11.55 -4.65
C ARG A 105 -0.95 -11.67 -4.59
N ALA A 106 -0.41 -10.46 -4.40
CA ALA A 106 0.63 -10.03 -3.45
C ALA A 106 2.10 -10.10 -3.88
N GLY A 107 2.75 -8.92 -3.85
CA GLY A 107 4.20 -8.85 -3.85
C GLY A 107 4.86 -7.47 -3.99
N VAL A 108 4.16 -6.33 -3.89
CA VAL A 108 4.84 -5.04 -3.70
C VAL A 108 5.05 -4.85 -2.21
N GLY A 109 6.30 -4.61 -1.80
CA GLY A 109 6.72 -4.51 -0.42
C GLY A 109 5.86 -3.52 0.36
N SER A 110 4.90 -4.04 1.12
CA SER A 110 4.19 -3.24 2.11
C SER A 110 5.23 -2.73 3.11
N PRO A 111 5.24 -1.43 3.45
CA PRO A 111 5.87 -0.98 4.70
C PRO A 111 5.35 -1.85 5.85
N PRO A 112 6.07 -1.98 6.98
CA PRO A 112 5.61 -2.80 8.09
C PRO A 112 4.14 -2.48 8.36
N ARG A 113 3.26 -3.47 8.20
CA ARG A 113 1.78 -3.36 8.15
C ARG A 113 1.13 -2.82 9.43
N ARG A 114 1.93 -2.26 10.34
CA ARG A 114 1.53 -1.57 11.57
C ARG A 114 1.66 -0.04 11.47
N GLU A 115 2.47 0.51 10.56
CA GLU A 115 2.75 1.96 10.48
C GLU A 115 1.89 2.72 9.45
N PHE A 116 1.52 2.09 8.33
CA PHE A 116 0.63 2.70 7.34
C PHE A 116 -0.83 2.34 7.64
N ARG A 117 -1.43 3.02 8.63
CA ARG A 117 -2.89 3.03 8.82
C ARG A 117 -3.46 4.21 8.04
N PRO A 118 -4.16 3.99 6.91
CA PRO A 118 -4.51 5.05 5.97
C PRO A 118 -5.34 6.16 6.60
N GLY A 119 -6.27 5.79 7.49
CA GLY A 119 -7.06 6.76 8.25
C GLY A 119 -6.24 7.57 9.24
N LEU A 120 -5.24 6.96 9.90
CA LEU A 120 -4.37 7.70 10.81
C LEU A 120 -3.48 8.68 10.04
N GLU A 121 -2.95 8.26 8.90
CA GLU A 121 -2.13 9.11 8.05
C GLU A 121 -2.94 10.27 7.45
N ALA A 122 -4.18 10.02 7.03
CA ALA A 122 -5.09 11.07 6.58
C ALA A 122 -5.39 12.09 7.69
N LEU A 123 -5.57 11.65 8.94
CA LEU A 123 -5.75 12.56 10.07
C LEU A 123 -4.49 13.39 10.37
N ARG A 124 -3.29 12.80 10.26
CA ARG A 124 -2.03 13.57 10.38
C ARG A 124 -1.93 14.60 9.26
N LEU A 125 -2.22 14.24 8.03
CA LEU A 125 -2.25 15.19 6.91
C LEU A 125 -3.28 16.30 7.14
N ALA A 126 -4.48 15.97 7.65
CA ALA A 126 -5.51 16.97 7.94
C ALA A 126 -5.08 17.97 9.03
N VAL A 127 -4.31 17.54 10.03
CA VAL A 127 -3.81 18.42 11.10
C VAL A 127 -2.60 19.25 10.68
N HIS A 128 -1.63 18.65 9.98
CA HIS A 128 -0.36 19.29 9.64
C HIS A 128 -0.36 20.01 8.28
N ARG A 129 -1.26 19.62 7.38
CA ARG A 129 -1.42 20.16 6.01
C ARG A 129 -2.92 20.32 5.66
N PRO A 130 -3.68 21.13 6.41
CA PRO A 130 -5.14 21.24 6.25
C PRO A 130 -5.54 21.71 4.84
N GLU A 131 -4.78 22.62 4.24
CA GLU A 131 -5.07 23.17 2.91
C GLU A 131 -5.01 22.10 1.80
N GLU A 132 -4.12 21.11 1.94
CA GLU A 132 -3.99 20.02 0.97
C GLU A 132 -5.12 18.99 1.12
N MET A 133 -5.69 18.85 2.31
CA MET A 133 -6.72 17.85 2.63
C MET A 133 -8.16 18.39 2.61
N SER A 134 -8.33 19.71 2.60
CA SER A 134 -9.62 20.37 2.61
C SER A 134 -10.50 19.93 1.44
N GLY A 135 -11.73 19.50 1.73
CA GLY A 135 -12.70 19.02 0.73
C GLY A 135 -12.39 17.66 0.11
N ARG A 136 -11.37 16.93 0.57
CA ARG A 136 -10.99 15.60 0.02
C ARG A 136 -11.43 14.42 0.88
N LEU A 137 -11.73 14.67 2.16
CA LEU A 137 -12.08 13.64 3.14
C LEU A 137 -13.57 13.69 3.50
N GLU A 138 -14.13 12.51 3.65
CA GLU A 138 -15.49 12.31 4.16
C GLU A 138 -15.44 11.38 5.37
N ALA A 139 -16.28 11.64 6.38
CA ALA A 139 -16.30 10.85 7.62
C ALA A 139 -16.55 9.36 7.35
N LEU A 140 -17.35 9.04 6.33
CA LEU A 140 -17.67 7.66 5.94
C LEU A 140 -16.46 6.83 5.46
N LEU A 141 -15.36 7.49 5.06
CA LEU A 141 -14.15 6.81 4.59
C LEU A 141 -13.42 6.10 5.75
N PHE A 142 -13.58 6.60 6.97
CA PHE A 142 -12.94 6.03 8.16
C PHE A 142 -13.66 4.78 8.64
N GLU A 143 -12.94 3.66 8.71
CA GLU A 143 -13.44 2.41 9.30
C GLU A 143 -13.66 2.52 10.80
N ASP A 144 -12.65 3.07 11.46
CA ASP A 144 -12.54 3.15 12.90
C ASP A 144 -13.39 4.32 13.42
N ASP A 145 -14.27 4.03 14.39
CA ASP A 145 -15.21 5.02 14.91
C ASP A 145 -14.51 6.17 15.64
N VAL A 146 -13.35 5.92 16.27
CA VAL A 146 -12.55 6.95 16.94
C VAL A 146 -11.89 7.86 15.90
N GLN A 147 -11.35 7.30 14.82
CA GLN A 147 -10.80 8.09 13.71
C GLN A 147 -11.88 8.93 13.02
N ARG A 148 -13.06 8.36 12.82
CA ARG A 148 -14.21 9.07 12.25
C ARG A 148 -14.65 10.23 13.14
N ALA A 149 -14.76 10.00 14.44
CA ALA A 149 -15.12 11.02 15.41
C ALA A 149 -14.04 12.12 15.52
N ALA A 150 -12.76 11.75 15.42
CA ALA A 150 -11.66 12.72 15.36
C ALA A 150 -11.75 13.61 14.12
N PHE A 151 -12.02 13.04 12.95
CA PHE A 151 -12.23 13.82 11.73
C PHE A 151 -13.43 14.77 11.87
N ALA A 152 -14.56 14.29 12.39
CA ALA A 152 -15.74 15.13 12.62
C ALA A 152 -15.43 16.30 13.58
N ALA A 153 -14.73 16.03 14.69
CA ALA A 153 -14.32 17.07 15.64
C ALA A 153 -13.40 18.12 15.00
N LEU A 154 -12.53 17.73 14.07
CA LEU A 154 -11.69 18.68 13.32
C LEU A 154 -12.49 19.55 12.34
N MET A 155 -13.60 19.03 11.79
CA MET A 155 -14.46 19.78 10.87
C MET A 155 -15.39 20.75 11.58
N ASP A 156 -15.81 20.42 12.80
CA ASP A 156 -16.74 21.23 13.59
C ASP A 156 -16.06 22.37 14.38
N ALA A 157 -14.74 22.28 14.60
CA ALA A 157 -13.97 23.23 15.39
C ALA A 157 -13.18 24.22 14.52
N GLU A 158 -13.00 25.45 15.00
CA GLU A 158 -12.16 26.44 14.31
C GLU A 158 -10.66 26.22 14.57
N THR A 159 -10.33 25.54 15.68
CA THR A 159 -8.95 25.25 16.07
C THR A 159 -8.78 23.82 16.57
N LEU A 160 -7.57 23.26 16.41
CA LEU A 160 -7.23 21.94 16.94
C LEU A 160 -7.45 21.85 18.46
N ARG A 161 -7.22 22.96 19.19
CA ARG A 161 -7.43 22.97 20.64
C ARG A 161 -8.90 22.84 21.01
N GLU A 162 -9.77 23.58 20.33
CA GLU A 162 -11.21 23.46 20.49
C GLU A 162 -11.70 22.04 20.15
N ALA A 163 -11.19 21.43 19.08
CA ALA A 163 -11.49 20.05 18.73
C ALA A 163 -11.12 19.06 19.86
N ILE A 164 -9.96 19.24 20.49
CA ILE A 164 -9.50 18.41 21.62
C ILE A 164 -10.39 18.64 22.86
N ASP A 165 -10.66 19.89 23.20
CA ASP A 165 -11.40 20.26 24.41
C ASP A 165 -12.89 19.83 24.33
N GLY A 166 -13.47 19.77 23.13
CA GLY A 166 -14.85 19.32 22.87
C GLY A 166 -15.02 17.82 22.63
N ALA A 167 -13.94 17.05 22.47
CA ALA A 167 -13.99 15.65 22.10
C ALA A 167 -14.16 14.70 23.30
N ALA A 168 -14.67 13.49 23.02
CA ALA A 168 -14.64 12.38 23.98
C ALA A 168 -13.18 12.01 24.34
N PRO A 169 -12.91 11.46 25.54
CA PRO A 169 -11.53 11.24 26.02
C PRO A 169 -10.63 10.47 25.04
N GLU A 170 -11.15 9.39 24.45
CA GLU A 170 -10.41 8.56 23.50
C GLU A 170 -10.08 9.30 22.18
N VAL A 171 -10.95 10.20 21.77
CA VAL A 171 -10.79 11.04 20.58
C VAL A 171 -9.81 12.18 20.86
N ALA A 172 -9.93 12.82 22.03
CA ALA A 172 -9.01 13.85 22.48
C ALA A 172 -7.56 13.31 22.57
N ASP A 173 -7.38 12.10 23.14
CA ASP A 173 -6.08 11.42 23.19
C ASP A 173 -5.51 11.16 21.79
N LEU A 174 -6.36 10.74 20.84
CA LEU A 174 -5.96 10.55 19.45
C LEU A 174 -5.52 11.87 18.81
N LEU A 175 -6.31 12.95 18.95
CA LEU A 175 -6.04 14.28 18.42
C LEU A 175 -4.73 14.87 18.97
N VAL A 176 -4.50 14.72 20.29
CA VAL A 176 -3.23 15.12 20.93
C VAL A 176 -2.06 14.34 20.32
N ARG A 177 -2.20 13.02 20.14
CA ARG A 177 -1.13 12.21 19.55
C ARG A 177 -0.79 12.62 18.12
N ILE A 178 -1.80 12.76 17.24
CA ILE A 178 -1.56 13.13 15.83
C ILE A 178 -1.06 14.57 15.67
N SER A 179 -1.30 15.44 16.66
CA SER A 179 -0.74 16.79 16.66
C SER A 179 0.80 16.81 16.71
N VAL A 180 1.40 15.77 17.29
CA VAL A 180 2.86 15.64 17.43
C VAL A 180 3.43 14.71 16.36
N GLU A 181 2.69 13.66 16.00
CA GLU A 181 3.08 12.74 14.94
C GLU A 181 2.88 13.37 13.56
N GLN A 182 3.99 13.81 12.95
CA GLN A 182 3.98 14.35 11.59
C GLN A 182 3.62 13.27 10.55
N PRO A 183 3.06 13.67 9.38
CA PRO A 183 2.88 12.76 8.26
C PRO A 183 4.20 12.10 7.86
N LEU A 184 4.13 10.88 7.34
CA LEU A 184 5.30 10.17 6.85
C LEU A 184 5.98 10.97 5.71
N PRO A 185 7.33 10.94 5.64
CA PRO A 185 8.04 11.56 4.53
C PRO A 185 7.58 10.98 3.19
N GLY A 186 7.19 11.85 2.26
CA GLY A 186 6.69 11.45 0.95
C GLY A 186 5.22 11.01 0.91
N SER A 187 4.46 11.17 2.00
CA SER A 187 3.00 10.98 1.95
C SER A 187 2.36 11.96 0.97
N ASP A 188 1.80 11.42 -0.11
CA ASP A 188 0.98 12.14 -1.08
C ASP A 188 -0.49 12.13 -0.61
N PRO A 189 -1.13 13.31 -0.39
CA PRO A 189 -2.55 13.42 -0.10
C PRO A 189 -3.45 12.62 -1.04
N ASP A 190 -3.15 12.63 -2.34
CA ASP A 190 -3.95 11.94 -3.35
C ASP A 190 -3.89 10.43 -3.17
N GLU A 191 -2.70 9.87 -2.95
CA GLU A 191 -2.53 8.43 -2.72
C GLU A 191 -3.19 7.97 -1.43
N VAL A 192 -3.12 8.77 -0.36
CA VAL A 192 -3.76 8.47 0.94
C VAL A 192 -5.28 8.45 0.80
N VAL A 193 -5.85 9.44 0.11
CA VAL A 193 -7.29 9.52 -0.14
C VAL A 193 -7.74 8.38 -1.06
N ASP A 194 -7.02 8.10 -2.15
CA ASP A 194 -7.31 6.97 -3.04
C ASP A 194 -7.32 5.65 -2.29
N HIS A 195 -6.38 5.47 -1.37
CA HIS A 195 -6.33 4.26 -0.57
C HIS A 195 -7.48 4.17 0.44
N LEU A 196 -7.87 5.26 1.09
CA LEU A 196 -9.07 5.32 1.94
C LEU A 196 -10.35 5.00 1.18
N VAL A 197 -10.52 5.58 -0.01
CA VAL A 197 -11.66 5.33 -0.89
C VAL A 197 -11.71 3.87 -1.31
N ARG A 198 -10.56 3.28 -1.68
CA ARG A 198 -10.46 1.84 -2.00
C ARG A 198 -10.89 0.94 -0.83
N VAL A 199 -10.44 1.23 0.38
CA VAL A 199 -10.79 0.46 1.57
C VAL A 199 -12.30 0.58 1.87
N ALA A 200 -12.85 1.80 1.81
CA ALA A 200 -14.27 2.03 2.02
C ALA A 200 -15.14 1.34 0.96
N ALA A 201 -14.79 1.47 -0.33
CA ALA A 201 -15.46 0.81 -1.44
C ALA A 201 -15.44 -0.71 -1.32
N ALA A 202 -14.27 -1.30 -1.04
CA ALA A 202 -14.13 -2.75 -0.86
C ALA A 202 -15.03 -3.28 0.26
N ARG A 203 -15.17 -2.53 1.37
CA ARG A 203 -16.07 -2.89 2.47
C ARG A 203 -17.53 -2.91 2.04
N GLU A 204 -17.97 -1.88 1.32
CA GLU A 204 -19.35 -1.80 0.84
C GLU A 204 -19.68 -2.85 -0.22
N ILE A 205 -18.76 -3.10 -1.15
CA ILE A 205 -18.87 -4.18 -2.14
C ILE A 205 -19.01 -5.54 -1.45
N ALA A 206 -18.22 -5.80 -0.41
CA ALA A 206 -18.30 -7.05 0.36
C ALA A 206 -19.66 -7.20 1.08
N ARG A 207 -20.23 -6.12 1.61
CA ARG A 207 -21.58 -6.14 2.20
C ARG A 207 -22.65 -6.43 1.15
N LEU A 208 -22.56 -5.79 -0.02
CA LEU A 208 -23.47 -6.06 -1.14
C LEU A 208 -23.35 -7.48 -1.66
N GLU A 209 -22.13 -8.03 -1.70
CA GLU A 209 -21.91 -9.44 -2.05
C GLU A 209 -22.67 -10.38 -1.11
N ALA A 210 -22.67 -10.11 0.19
CA ALA A 210 -23.46 -10.88 1.16
C ALA A 210 -24.98 -10.79 0.91
N ALA A 211 -25.49 -9.63 0.47
CA ALA A 211 -26.90 -9.40 0.15
C ALA A 211 -27.31 -9.86 -1.27
N SER A 212 -26.35 -10.14 -2.16
CA SER A 212 -26.61 -10.45 -3.58
C SER A 212 -27.35 -11.75 -3.85
N ARG A 213 -27.41 -12.66 -2.85
CA ARG A 213 -28.18 -13.90 -2.93
C ARG A 213 -29.68 -13.66 -2.85
N SER A 214 -30.11 -12.58 -2.20
CA SER A 214 -31.52 -12.27 -1.93
C SER A 214 -32.01 -11.02 -2.66
N SER A 215 -31.13 -10.21 -3.25
CA SER A 215 -31.52 -8.97 -3.94
C SER A 215 -30.80 -8.79 -5.27
N GLU A 216 -31.58 -8.61 -6.34
CA GLU A 216 -31.07 -8.23 -7.66
C GLU A 216 -30.54 -6.80 -7.68
N SER A 217 -31.21 -5.89 -6.96
CA SER A 217 -30.72 -4.51 -6.76
C SER A 217 -29.33 -4.50 -6.11
N ALA A 218 -29.10 -5.32 -5.08
CA ALA A 218 -27.79 -5.44 -4.44
C ALA A 218 -26.70 -5.97 -5.40
N ARG A 219 -27.08 -6.83 -6.35
CA ARG A 219 -26.16 -7.32 -7.39
C ARG A 219 -25.79 -6.22 -8.38
N SER A 220 -26.76 -5.41 -8.80
CA SER A 220 -26.53 -4.27 -9.70
C SER A 220 -25.63 -3.23 -9.05
N GLU A 221 -25.93 -2.83 -7.80
CA GLU A 221 -25.11 -1.86 -7.06
C GLU A 221 -23.69 -2.37 -6.82
N ARG A 222 -23.51 -3.67 -6.60
CA ARG A 222 -22.19 -4.28 -6.47
C ARG A 222 -21.39 -4.15 -7.76
N ALA A 223 -22.00 -4.45 -8.89
CA ALA A 223 -21.35 -4.38 -10.19
C ALA A 223 -20.90 -2.94 -10.52
N GLU A 224 -21.73 -1.96 -10.19
CA GLU A 224 -21.40 -0.53 -10.29
C GLU A 224 -20.19 -0.17 -9.42
N GLY A 225 -20.21 -0.51 -8.12
CA GLY A 225 -19.09 -0.24 -7.22
C GLY A 225 -17.79 -0.91 -7.65
N VAL A 226 -17.85 -2.14 -8.17
CA VAL A 226 -16.67 -2.85 -8.72
C VAL A 226 -16.12 -2.15 -9.97
N ALA A 227 -16.99 -1.70 -10.86
CA ALA A 227 -16.57 -0.98 -12.08
C ALA A 227 -15.90 0.36 -11.73
N LEU A 228 -16.45 1.11 -10.78
CA LEU A 228 -15.86 2.36 -10.29
C LEU A 228 -14.51 2.11 -9.59
N LEU A 229 -14.39 1.04 -8.80
CA LEU A 229 -13.13 0.67 -8.17
C LEU A 229 -12.04 0.30 -9.19
N HIS A 230 -12.38 -0.49 -10.21
CA HIS A 230 -11.45 -0.78 -11.31
C HIS A 230 -11.07 0.47 -12.08
N ALA A 231 -12.02 1.38 -12.33
CA ALA A 231 -11.71 2.66 -12.94
C ALA A 231 -10.69 3.45 -12.09
N LEU A 232 -10.79 3.45 -10.77
CA LEU A 232 -9.80 4.08 -9.91
C LEU A 232 -8.41 3.42 -9.98
N ASP A 233 -8.35 2.09 -10.08
CA ASP A 233 -7.09 1.34 -10.16
C ASP A 233 -6.40 1.45 -11.53
N ASP A 234 -7.17 1.54 -12.62
CA ASP A 234 -6.68 1.51 -14.00
C ASP A 234 -6.60 2.90 -14.66
N SER A 235 -7.09 3.95 -14.01
CA SER A 235 -7.21 5.28 -14.63
C SER A 235 -5.88 6.04 -14.64
N ILE A 236 -5.65 6.70 -15.78
CA ILE A 236 -4.61 7.73 -15.97
C ILE A 236 -5.00 9.03 -15.22
N SER A 237 -6.29 9.21 -14.92
CA SER A 237 -6.86 10.30 -14.12
C SER A 237 -7.60 9.73 -12.89
N PRO A 238 -6.90 9.44 -11.78
CA PRO A 238 -7.51 8.86 -10.58
C PRO A 238 -8.51 9.80 -9.89
N ALA A 239 -8.37 11.12 -10.08
CA ALA A 239 -9.22 12.11 -9.43
C ALA A 239 -10.71 12.02 -9.80
N GLU A 240 -11.03 11.89 -11.10
CA GLU A 240 -12.43 11.76 -11.56
C GLU A 240 -13.04 10.42 -11.11
N ALA A 241 -12.28 9.33 -11.20
CA ALA A 241 -12.72 8.01 -10.75
C ALA A 241 -12.97 7.98 -9.24
N ARG A 242 -12.11 8.66 -8.46
CA ARG A 242 -12.27 8.85 -7.02
C ARG A 242 -13.54 9.62 -6.71
N GLU A 243 -13.80 10.74 -7.37
CA GLU A 243 -15.01 11.55 -7.15
C GLU A 243 -16.28 10.72 -7.40
N GLY A 244 -16.33 9.98 -8.51
CA GLY A 244 -17.45 9.08 -8.81
C GLY A 244 -17.64 8.00 -7.75
N LEU A 245 -16.56 7.40 -7.25
CA LEU A 245 -16.62 6.36 -6.23
C LEU A 245 -17.01 6.91 -4.84
N VAL A 246 -16.57 8.12 -4.49
CA VAL A 246 -17.00 8.82 -3.26
C VAL A 246 -18.49 9.14 -3.34
N ALA A 247 -18.97 9.69 -4.47
CA ALA A 247 -20.39 9.97 -4.66
C ALA A 247 -21.26 8.70 -4.51
N TRP A 248 -20.81 7.58 -5.08
CA TRP A 248 -21.49 6.29 -4.92
C TRP A 248 -21.53 5.82 -3.46
N LEU A 249 -20.43 5.98 -2.71
CA LEU A 249 -20.36 5.67 -1.28
C LEU A 249 -21.33 6.54 -0.44
N VAL A 250 -21.42 7.84 -0.73
CA VAL A 250 -22.33 8.78 -0.06
C VAL A 250 -23.79 8.38 -0.28
N VAL A 251 -24.19 8.11 -1.52
CA VAL A 251 -25.55 7.67 -1.86
C VAL A 251 -25.91 6.38 -1.11
N ARG A 252 -24.98 5.43 -1.02
CA ARG A 252 -25.19 4.19 -0.26
C ARG A 252 -25.31 4.41 1.24
N ALA A 253 -24.49 5.28 1.82
CA ALA A 253 -24.59 5.63 3.22
C ALA A 253 -25.98 6.23 3.53
N GLY A 254 -26.50 7.09 2.65
CA GLY A 254 -27.85 7.64 2.75
C GLY A 254 -28.95 6.57 2.73
N LYS A 255 -28.91 5.64 1.78
CA LYS A 255 -29.87 4.51 1.71
C LYS A 255 -29.88 3.64 2.97
N LYS A 256 -28.71 3.45 3.62
CA LYS A 256 -28.62 2.71 4.89
C LYS A 256 -29.39 3.38 6.03
N HIS A 257 -29.47 4.71 6.04
CA HIS A 257 -30.23 5.46 7.04
C HIS A 257 -31.75 5.45 6.77
N GLU A 258 -32.16 5.17 5.53
CA GLU A 258 -33.57 5.01 5.13
C GLU A 258 -34.15 3.60 5.34
N GLU A 259 -33.34 2.62 5.75
CA GLU A 259 -33.84 1.31 6.23
C GLU A 259 -33.82 1.22 7.78
N PRO A 260 -34.69 1.93 8.53
CA PRO A 260 -34.96 1.59 9.91
C PRO A 260 -36.01 0.47 9.94
N GLY A 261 -35.55 -0.77 10.16
CA GLY A 261 -36.38 -1.86 10.68
C GLY A 261 -37.35 -2.51 9.68
N ALA A 262 -36.94 -3.68 9.19
CA ALA A 262 -37.86 -4.77 8.85
C ALA A 262 -37.71 -5.88 9.91
#